data_AF-A0A356BGV0-F1
#
_entry.id   AF-A0A356BGV0-F1
#
_cell.length_a   1.000
_cell.length_b   1.000
_cell.length_c   1.000
_cell.angle_alpha   90.00
_cell.angle_beta   90.00
_cell.angle_gamma   90.00
#
_symmetry.space_group_name_H-M   'P 1'
#
loop_
_entity.id
_entity.type
_entity.pdbx_description
1 polymer ?
#
loop_
_entity_poly.entity_id
_entity_poly.type
_entity_poly.pdbx_seq_one_letter_code
_entity_poly.pdbx_strand_id
1 'polypeptide(L)' 'KGVASVKPITGAEDFSFYQQQIPGVFFFLGISPDGKALSEVAPNHSPMFDVNEDALVNGVRALTGLALDYLAKPPATE' A
#
# COMPACT_ATOMS: atom_id res chain seq x y z
N LYS A 1 14.63 1.69 -5.99
CA LYS A 1 14.64 0.89 -4.72
C LYS A 1 13.60 1.52 -3.81
N GLY A 2 12.51 0.82 -3.50
CA GLY A 2 11.40 1.36 -2.67
C GLY A 2 10.00 1.07 -3.18
N VAL A 3 9.86 0.69 -4.46
CA VAL A 3 8.59 0.24 -5.07
C VAL A 3 8.87 -1.03 -5.87
N ALA A 4 7.97 -2.00 -5.78
CA ALA A 4 8.03 -3.26 -6.51
C ALA A 4 6.63 -3.69 -6.95
N SER A 5 6.53 -4.36 -8.09
CA SER A 5 5.27 -4.96 -8.54
C SER A 5 4.89 -6.13 -7.64
N VAL A 6 3.61 -6.21 -7.28
CA VAL A 6 3.06 -7.34 -6.53
C VAL A 6 2.28 -8.25 -7.48
N LYS A 7 2.28 -9.55 -7.22
CA LYS A 7 1.35 -10.46 -7.90
C LYS A 7 -0.06 -10.22 -7.34
N PRO A 8 -1.12 -10.40 -8.15
CA PRO A 8 -2.48 -10.43 -7.63
C PRO A 8 -2.60 -11.45 -6.49
N ILE A 9 -3.36 -11.10 -5.46
CA ILE A 9 -3.63 -11.96 -4.31
C ILE A 9 -5.12 -12.24 -4.21
N THR A 10 -5.50 -13.30 -3.49
CA THR A 10 -6.90 -13.69 -3.28
C THR A 10 -7.50 -13.10 -2.00
N GLY A 11 -6.88 -12.06 -1.43
CA GLY A 11 -7.42 -11.32 -0.29
C GLY A 11 -8.66 -10.52 -0.69
N ALA A 12 -9.69 -10.54 0.16
CA ALA A 12 -10.87 -9.70 -0.03
C ALA A 12 -10.60 -8.29 0.52
N GLU A 13 -10.93 -7.27 -0.26
CA GLU A 13 -10.77 -5.85 0.08
C GLU A 13 -11.93 -5.06 -0.54
N ASP A 14 -12.63 -4.27 0.28
CA ASP A 14 -13.82 -3.53 -0.15
C ASP A 14 -13.47 -2.27 -0.96
N PHE A 15 -12.20 -1.87 -0.98
CA PHE A 15 -11.70 -0.79 -1.84
C PHE A 15 -12.06 -1.00 -3.33
N SER A 16 -12.22 -2.26 -3.74
CA SER A 16 -12.66 -2.63 -5.08
C SER A 16 -14.00 -2.00 -5.48
N PHE A 17 -14.92 -1.72 -4.55
CA PHE A 17 -16.18 -1.04 -4.83
C PHE A 17 -15.98 0.42 -5.26
N TYR A 18 -14.97 1.13 -4.73
CA TYR A 18 -14.65 2.49 -5.18
C TYR A 18 -14.11 2.47 -6.62
N GLN A 19 -13.25 1.48 -6.93
CA GLN A 19 -12.65 1.35 -8.27
C GLN A 19 -13.66 0.97 -9.36
N GLN A 20 -14.86 0.50 -9.00
CA GLN A 20 -15.96 0.32 -9.95
C GLN A 20 -16.62 1.64 -10.37
N GLN A 21 -16.47 2.70 -9.57
CA GLN A 21 -17.14 3.99 -9.80
C GLN A 21 -16.21 5.04 -10.39
N ILE A 22 -14.94 5.05 -9.97
CA ILE A 22 -13.92 6.01 -10.40
C ILE A 22 -12.57 5.33 -10.60
N PRO A 23 -11.66 5.88 -11.43
CA PRO A 23 -10.29 5.40 -11.50
C PRO A 23 -9.62 5.46 -10.12
N GLY A 24 -9.04 4.34 -9.69
CA GLY A 24 -8.38 4.25 -8.38
C GLY A 24 -7.15 3.35 -8.44
N VAL A 25 -6.23 3.59 -7.51
CA VAL A 25 -5.00 2.81 -7.34
C VAL A 25 -4.97 2.26 -5.91
N PHE A 26 -4.61 0.99 -5.78
CA PHE A 26 -4.36 0.33 -4.50
C PHE A 26 -2.92 -0.20 -4.50
N PHE A 27 -2.21 0.00 -3.40
CA PHE A 27 -0.83 -0.46 -3.25
C PHE A 27 -0.58 -0.92 -1.81
N PHE A 28 0.40 -1.81 -1.64
CA PHE A 28 0.82 -2.29 -0.33
C PHE A 28 1.99 -1.45 0.20
N LEU A 29 1.91 -1.05 1.47
CA LEU A 29 3.04 -0.54 2.22
C LEU A 29 3.79 -1.72 2.85
N GLY A 30 5.09 -1.84 2.57
CA GLY A 30 5.94 -2.84 3.22
C GLY A 30 6.14 -2.50 4.69
N ILE A 31 5.61 -3.34 5.59
CA ILE A 31 5.62 -3.12 7.04
C ILE A 31 6.25 -4.29 7.83
N SER A 32 6.90 -5.23 7.13
CA SER A 32 7.55 -6.36 7.79
C SER A 32 8.68 -5.89 8.72
N PRO A 33 8.87 -6.52 9.88
CA PRO A 33 9.99 -6.24 10.76
C PRO A 33 11.33 -6.42 10.05
N ASP A 34 12.29 -5.54 10.36
CA ASP A 34 13.61 -5.56 9.74
C ASP A 34 14.40 -6.83 10.12
N GLY A 35 15.28 -7.27 9.21
CA GLY A 35 16.19 -8.39 9.46
C GLY A 35 15.57 -9.79 9.46
N LYS A 36 14.26 -9.91 9.21
CA LYS A 36 13.56 -11.21 9.09
C LYS A 36 13.26 -11.54 7.63
N ALA A 37 13.35 -12.81 7.25
CA ALA A 37 12.84 -13.24 5.95
C ALA A 37 11.31 -13.17 5.95
N LEU A 38 10.70 -12.85 4.81
CA LEU A 38 9.23 -12.77 4.71
C LEU A 38 8.52 -14.08 5.10
N SER A 39 9.18 -15.23 4.92
CA SER A 39 8.67 -16.55 5.33
C SER A 39 8.57 -16.72 6.86
N GLU A 40 9.23 -15.87 7.63
CA GLU A 40 9.27 -15.88 9.10
C GLU A 40 8.35 -14.82 9.72
N VAL A 41 7.74 -13.97 8.89
CA VAL A 41 6.86 -12.88 9.33
C VAL A 41 5.43 -13.39 9.41
N ALA A 42 4.79 -13.19 10.57
CA ALA A 42 3.39 -13.53 10.75
C ALA A 42 2.49 -12.68 9.82
N PRO A 43 1.54 -13.29 9.09
CA PRO A 43 0.70 -12.55 8.15
C PRO A 43 -0.37 -11.72 8.87
N ASN A 44 -1.02 -10.82 8.12
CA ASN A 44 -2.27 -10.17 8.54
C ASN A 44 -3.27 -11.24 9.05
N HIS A 45 -4.01 -10.90 10.12
CA HIS A 45 -4.92 -11.79 10.87
C HIS A 45 -4.27 -12.82 11.82
N SER A 46 -2.95 -12.89 11.93
CA SER A 46 -2.28 -13.70 12.96
C SER A 46 -2.30 -13.00 14.34
N PRO A 47 -2.46 -13.71 15.47
CA PRO A 47 -2.24 -13.14 16.81
C PRO A 47 -0.78 -12.77 17.08
N MET A 48 0.14 -13.25 16.23
CA MET A 48 1.58 -12.93 16.28
C MET A 48 1.96 -11.80 15.30
N PHE A 49 0.97 -11.12 14.71
CA PHE A 49 1.23 -10.01 13.81
C PHE A 49 2.05 -8.92 14.51
N ASP A 50 3.06 -8.43 13.83
CA ASP A 50 4.02 -7.45 14.33
C ASP A 50 4.37 -6.46 13.21
N VAL A 51 4.33 -5.17 13.53
CA VAL A 51 4.39 -4.09 12.55
C VAL A 51 5.68 -3.27 12.72
N ASN A 52 6.36 -3.01 11.61
CA ASN A 52 7.44 -2.02 11.59
C ASN A 52 6.85 -0.60 11.56
N GLU A 53 6.78 0.06 12.72
CA GLU A 53 6.22 1.42 12.84
C GLU A 53 7.02 2.49 12.09
N ASP A 54 8.32 2.29 11.85
CA ASP A 54 9.14 3.22 11.06
C ASP A 54 8.63 3.33 9.61
N ALA A 55 7.93 2.30 9.11
CA ALA A 55 7.30 2.32 7.80
C ALA A 55 6.13 3.31 7.69
N LEU A 56 5.51 3.73 8.80
CA LEU A 56 4.40 4.69 8.79
C LEU A 56 4.80 6.02 8.14
N VAL A 57 6.04 6.46 8.35
CA VAL A 57 6.59 7.67 7.72
C VAL A 57 6.58 7.55 6.19
N ASN A 58 6.87 6.37 5.65
CA ASN A 58 6.79 6.12 4.21
C ASN A 58 5.35 6.13 3.71
N GLY A 59 4.40 5.58 4.48
CA GLY A 59 2.97 5.63 4.16
C GLY A 59 2.44 7.07 4.05
N VAL A 60 2.76 7.92 5.03
CA VAL A 60 2.38 9.35 5.03
C VAL A 60 2.98 10.07 3.83
N ARG A 61 4.28 9.86 3.57
CA ARG A 61 4.97 10.48 2.41
C ARG A 61 4.36 10.02 1.08
N ALA A 62 4.04 8.74 0.95
CA ALA A 62 3.45 8.19 -0.28
C ALA A 62 2.07 8.79 -0.56
N LEU A 63 1.16 8.77 0.41
CA LEU A 63 -0.20 9.31 0.23
C LEU A 63 -0.20 10.84 0.03
N THR A 64 0.61 11.57 0.82
CA THR A 64 0.73 13.03 0.68
C THR A 64 1.34 13.41 -0.66
N GLY A 65 2.43 12.73 -1.06
CA GLY A 65 3.08 12.95 -2.35
C GLY A 65 2.13 12.66 -3.51
N LEU A 66 1.39 11.55 -3.46
CA LEU A 66 0.39 11.20 -4.46
C LEU A 66 -0.68 12.28 -4.61
N ALA A 67 -1.24 12.77 -3.50
CA ALA A 67 -2.28 13.79 -3.54
C ALA A 67 -1.74 15.13 -4.09
N LEU A 68 -0.57 15.55 -3.64
CA LEU A 68 0.05 16.80 -4.11
C LEU A 68 0.41 16.73 -5.59
N ASP A 69 1.00 15.63 -6.06
CA ASP A 69 1.37 15.45 -7.47
C ASP A 69 0.12 15.42 -8.37
N TYR A 70 -0.90 14.66 -7.97
CA TYR A 70 -2.18 14.58 -8.70
C TYR A 70 -2.88 15.94 -8.80
N LEU A 71 -2.93 16.71 -7.70
CA LEU A 71 -3.58 18.02 -7.69
C LEU A 71 -2.77 19.10 -8.42
N ALA A 72 -1.44 19.02 -8.39
CA ALA A 72 -0.56 19.95 -9.11
C ALA A 72 -0.59 19.72 -10.62
N LYS A 73 -0.76 18.46 -11.05
CA LYS A 73 -0.89 18.10 -12.46
C LYS A 73 -2.03 17.09 -12.62
N PRO A 74 -3.28 17.57 -12.61
CA PRO A 74 -4.42 16.71 -12.84
C PRO A 74 -4.28 16.03 -14.21
N PRO A 75 -4.61 14.73 -14.34
CA PRO A 75 -4.72 14.12 -15.66
C PRO A 75 -5.71 14.93 -16.48
N ALA A 76 -5.44 15.08 -17.78
CA ALA A 76 -6.37 15.73 -18.69
C ALA A 76 -7.73 15.01 -18.58
N THR A 77 -8.79 15.77 -18.33
CA THR A 77 -10.15 15.24 -18.41
C THR A 77 -10.41 14.85 -19.86
N GLU A 78 -10.77 13.60 -20.11
CA GLU A 78 -11.44 13.21 -21.37
C GLU A 78 -12.81 13.90 -21.50
#